data_AF-A0AA42B5R7-F1
#
_entry.id   AF-A0AA42B5R7-F1
#
_cell.length_a   1.000
_cell.length_b   1.000
_cell.length_c   1.000
_cell.angle_alpha   90.00
_cell.angle_beta   90.00
_cell.angle_gamma   90.00
#
_symmetry.space_group_name_H-M   'P 1'
#
loop_
_entity.id
_entity.type
_entity.pdbx_description
1 polymer ?
#
loop_
_entity_poly.entity_id
_entity_poly.type
_entity_poly.pdbx_seq_one_letter_code
_entity_poly.pdbx_strand_id
1 'polypeptide(L)'
;MRSSDSHGSPIGSSCRLASANFGSPFGFASASSSPSCSLASTSSNPSCSLASTVADKSTETEPQVLSFMQIMSDMDAVAMSVPEPETQTELGGQKNEHAGEEKAHFEHAGVEDQVTETETLLKCEAPTSVHSNKVTPMLEYNLAGQLFEDGRHRQGTGFDEKFEDVGGFSVLKPQVPLYEQIWLKYGHIASSQVLMDLYSAQVSVVTDIMNSVLDMNKQRVSELSSEMIEAWEKKIKMAEKLEFNISWLRKRFDLVKEDFYGVQKLQTALVEHDQAKARLVAAEQQLMFANNEMKKARENLSVLEARLTPLLIQKKMYEEKSTRLVLDGLL
;
A
#
# COMPACT_ATOMS: atom_id res chain seq x y z
N MET A 1 0.02 67.54 49.92
CA MET A 1 1.11 68.04 49.07
C MET A 1 2.39 67.29 49.41
N ARG A 2 2.70 66.25 48.64
CA ARG A 2 4.04 65.64 48.53
C ARG A 2 4.13 65.08 47.11
N SER A 3 5.07 65.64 46.36
CA SER A 3 5.49 65.19 45.02
C SER A 3 6.20 63.85 45.10
N SER A 4 6.09 63.05 44.06
CA SER A 4 7.18 62.21 43.53
C SER A 4 6.83 61.79 42.11
N ASP A 5 7.59 62.34 41.16
CA ASP A 5 7.70 61.88 39.78
C ASP A 5 8.34 60.49 39.71
N SER A 6 7.94 59.68 38.74
CA SER A 6 8.87 58.70 38.14
C SER A 6 8.49 58.40 36.69
N HIS A 7 9.44 58.69 35.80
CA HIS A 7 9.53 58.27 34.41
C HIS A 7 9.67 56.74 34.26
N GLY A 8 9.30 56.22 33.09
CA GLY A 8 9.67 54.88 32.63
C GLY A 8 8.93 54.45 31.35
N SER A 9 9.47 54.86 30.19
CA SER A 9 9.02 54.48 28.83
C SER A 9 9.29 53.01 28.47
N PRO A 10 8.67 52.48 27.39
CA PRO A 10 8.57 51.05 27.12
C PRO A 10 9.73 50.51 26.26
N ILE A 11 10.17 49.29 26.54
CA ILE A 11 11.12 48.55 25.70
C ILE A 11 10.35 47.52 24.87
N GLY A 12 10.31 47.76 23.57
CA GLY A 12 9.85 46.80 22.57
C GLY A 12 10.86 45.67 22.41
N SER A 13 10.36 44.46 22.15
CA SER A 13 11.17 43.33 21.70
C SER A 13 10.62 42.85 20.36
N SER A 14 11.43 43.14 19.33
CA SER A 14 11.26 42.72 17.95
C SER A 14 11.93 41.35 17.78
N CYS A 15 11.14 40.31 17.51
CA CYS A 15 11.68 39.00 17.13
C CYS A 15 11.78 38.92 15.60
N ARG A 16 13.02 38.91 15.11
CA ARG A 16 13.40 38.65 13.73
C ARG A 16 13.21 37.18 13.40
N LEU A 17 12.49 36.89 12.32
CA LEU A 17 12.47 35.60 11.65
C LEU A 17 13.79 35.40 10.89
N ALA A 18 14.50 34.32 11.20
CA ALA A 18 15.69 33.88 10.50
C ALA A 18 15.30 32.99 9.31
N SER A 19 15.76 33.38 8.13
CA SER A 19 15.73 32.59 6.90
C SER A 19 16.67 31.39 7.00
N ALA A 20 16.19 30.19 6.67
CA ALA A 20 17.03 29.03 6.40
C ALA A 20 17.05 28.77 4.89
N ASN A 21 18.21 29.00 4.28
CA ASN A 21 18.59 28.59 2.93
C ASN A 21 18.81 27.07 2.92
N PHE A 22 18.08 26.33 2.07
CA PHE A 22 18.50 25.02 1.60
C PHE A 22 19.02 25.17 0.17
N GLY A 23 20.30 24.86 -0.01
CA GLY A 23 20.95 24.82 -1.31
C GLY A 23 20.68 23.51 -2.03
N SER A 24 20.30 23.59 -3.30
CA SER A 24 20.37 22.50 -4.27
C SER A 24 21.54 22.75 -5.23
N PRO A 25 22.39 21.76 -5.51
CA PRO A 25 23.27 21.79 -6.67
C PRO A 25 22.61 21.01 -7.81
N PHE A 26 22.57 21.58 -9.01
CA PHE A 26 22.86 20.95 -10.30
C PHE A 26 22.40 21.90 -11.40
N GLY A 27 23.37 22.59 -11.99
CA GLY A 27 23.20 23.25 -13.28
C GLY A 27 23.86 22.40 -14.36
N PHE A 28 23.22 22.26 -15.50
CA PHE A 28 23.86 22.43 -16.80
C PHE A 28 22.84 22.97 -17.81
N ALA A 29 23.28 23.99 -18.53
CA ALA A 29 22.52 24.78 -19.48
C ALA A 29 22.53 24.19 -20.89
N SER A 30 21.51 24.46 -21.70
CA SER A 30 21.69 25.21 -22.95
C SER A 30 20.37 25.57 -23.61
N ALA A 31 20.36 26.78 -24.15
CA ALA A 31 19.28 27.47 -24.82
C ALA A 31 19.22 27.15 -26.32
N SER A 32 18.05 27.34 -26.94
CA SER A 32 17.94 28.10 -28.19
C SER A 32 16.48 28.35 -28.60
N SER A 33 16.11 29.64 -28.59
CA SER A 33 15.33 30.37 -29.61
C SER A 33 14.01 29.82 -30.17
N SER A 34 12.94 30.59 -29.90
CA SER A 34 11.69 30.73 -30.66
C SER A 34 11.91 31.16 -32.13
N PRO A 35 10.87 31.11 -32.99
CA PRO A 35 9.98 32.28 -33.07
C PRO A 35 8.47 31.99 -33.30
N SER A 36 7.71 33.05 -33.02
CA SER A 36 6.27 33.28 -33.21
C SER A 36 5.69 32.90 -34.56
N CYS A 37 4.41 32.53 -34.55
CA CYS A 37 3.43 32.96 -35.56
C CYS A 37 2.06 33.19 -34.89
N SER A 38 1.59 34.43 -34.99
CA SER A 38 0.22 34.86 -34.70
C SER A 38 -0.65 34.62 -35.93
N LEU A 39 -1.93 34.27 -35.74
CA LEU A 39 -3.13 35.00 -36.25
C LEU A 39 -4.39 34.13 -36.32
N ALA A 40 -5.51 34.86 -36.18
CA ALA A 40 -6.86 34.59 -36.69
C ALA A 40 -7.86 33.86 -35.78
N SER A 41 -8.56 34.72 -35.04
CA SER A 41 -9.98 34.70 -34.69
C SER A 41 -10.91 33.92 -35.62
N THR A 42 -11.91 33.26 -35.07
CA THR A 42 -13.31 33.34 -35.56
C THR A 42 -14.30 32.98 -34.46
N SER A 43 -15.26 33.87 -34.27
CA SER A 43 -16.42 33.74 -33.42
C SER A 43 -17.43 32.73 -33.97
N SER A 44 -18.11 31.99 -33.09
CA SER A 44 -19.55 31.75 -33.23
C SER A 44 -20.11 31.13 -31.93
N ASN A 45 -20.96 31.89 -31.25
CA ASN A 45 -21.99 31.34 -30.37
C ASN A 45 -23.09 30.68 -31.24
N PRO A 46 -23.85 29.73 -30.67
CA PRO A 46 -25.19 30.15 -30.29
C PRO A 46 -25.68 29.59 -28.95
N SER A 47 -26.52 30.40 -28.33
CA SER A 47 -27.43 30.10 -27.23
C SER A 47 -28.35 28.92 -27.54
N CYS A 48 -28.58 28.07 -26.55
CA CYS A 48 -29.83 27.33 -26.37
C CYS A 48 -30.15 27.21 -24.88
N SER A 49 -31.01 28.12 -24.43
CA SER A 49 -31.81 28.03 -23.23
C SER A 49 -32.94 27.02 -23.45
N LEU A 50 -33.09 26.02 -22.58
CA LEU A 50 -34.37 25.37 -22.36
C LEU A 50 -34.44 24.88 -20.91
N ALA A 51 -35.39 25.49 -20.19
CA ALA A 51 -35.81 25.09 -18.87
C ALA A 51 -36.43 23.69 -18.91
N SER A 52 -36.15 22.89 -17.88
CA SER A 52 -37.05 21.81 -17.47
C SER A 52 -37.11 21.81 -15.96
N THR A 53 -38.26 22.27 -15.48
CA THR A 53 -38.75 22.12 -14.12
C THR A 53 -39.39 20.74 -14.04
N VAL A 54 -38.84 19.83 -13.24
CA VAL A 54 -39.57 18.65 -12.77
C VAL A 54 -39.34 18.56 -11.28
N ALA A 55 -40.41 18.86 -10.55
CA ALA A 55 -40.56 18.48 -9.16
C ALA A 55 -40.58 16.96 -9.10
N ASP A 56 -39.73 16.38 -8.27
CA ASP A 56 -40.02 15.04 -7.77
C ASP A 56 -39.78 14.94 -6.28
N LYS A 57 -40.83 14.40 -5.65
CA LYS A 57 -41.11 14.37 -4.24
C LYS A 57 -40.47 13.10 -3.71
N SER A 58 -39.23 13.19 -3.21
CA SER A 58 -38.57 12.03 -2.61
C SER A 58 -38.96 11.88 -1.14
N THR A 59 -39.80 10.87 -0.96
CA THR A 59 -40.18 10.19 0.27
C THR A 59 -38.97 9.66 1.04
N GLU A 60 -39.06 9.82 2.37
CA GLU A 60 -38.69 8.80 3.37
C GLU A 60 -37.23 8.34 3.38
N THR A 61 -36.42 9.13 4.10
CA THR A 61 -35.05 8.76 4.48
C THR A 61 -35.07 7.90 5.74
N GLU A 62 -35.23 6.59 5.59
CA GLU A 62 -34.83 5.65 6.64
C GLU A 62 -34.19 4.39 6.06
N PRO A 63 -32.85 4.38 5.89
CA PRO A 63 -32.11 3.11 5.90
C PRO A 63 -30.87 3.11 6.80
N GLN A 64 -30.59 4.16 7.58
CA GLN A 64 -29.31 4.26 8.29
C GLN A 64 -29.21 3.38 9.55
N VAL A 65 -30.33 3.02 10.20
CA VAL A 65 -30.30 2.27 11.46
C VAL A 65 -29.76 0.84 11.27
N LEU A 66 -29.99 0.22 10.11
CA LEU A 66 -29.49 -1.14 9.82
C LEU A 66 -27.97 -1.19 9.54
N SER A 67 -27.36 -0.09 9.08
CA SER A 67 -25.91 -0.04 8.87
C SER A 67 -25.12 0.00 10.18
N PHE A 68 -25.71 0.54 11.26
CA PHE A 68 -24.99 0.69 12.53
C PHE A 68 -24.87 -0.61 13.34
N MET A 69 -25.85 -1.52 13.23
CA MET A 69 -25.73 -2.83 13.90
C MET A 69 -24.65 -3.73 13.27
N GLN A 70 -24.38 -3.57 11.96
CA GLN A 70 -23.27 -4.26 11.29
C GLN A 70 -21.92 -3.77 11.82
N ILE A 71 -21.77 -2.45 12.07
CA ILE A 71 -20.53 -1.85 12.59
C ILE A 71 -20.09 -2.51 13.90
N MET A 72 -21.02 -2.77 14.83
CA MET A 72 -20.70 -3.43 16.09
C MET A 72 -20.55 -4.95 15.99
N SER A 73 -21.31 -5.59 15.09
CA SER A 73 -21.20 -7.03 14.86
C SER A 73 -19.85 -7.40 14.22
N ASP A 74 -19.34 -6.56 13.31
CA ASP A 74 -18.01 -6.74 12.72
C ASP A 74 -16.89 -6.52 13.76
N MET A 75 -17.12 -5.70 14.79
CA MET A 75 -16.15 -5.53 15.89
C MET A 75 -16.01 -6.78 16.76
N ASP A 76 -17.08 -7.57 16.94
CA ASP A 76 -17.03 -8.82 17.73
C ASP A 76 -16.60 -10.03 16.88
N ALA A 77 -16.94 -10.07 15.59
CA ALA A 77 -16.59 -11.18 14.71
C ALA A 77 -15.08 -11.27 14.40
N VAL A 78 -14.37 -10.13 14.36
CA VAL A 78 -12.92 -10.10 14.05
C VAL A 78 -12.08 -10.61 15.23
N ALA A 79 -12.57 -10.53 16.47
CA ALA A 79 -11.84 -11.04 17.64
C ALA A 79 -11.86 -12.58 17.79
N MET A 80 -12.64 -13.29 16.97
CA MET A 80 -12.89 -14.74 17.10
C MET A 80 -12.50 -15.56 15.86
N SER A 81 -12.04 -14.94 14.77
CA SER A 81 -11.57 -15.66 13.58
C SER A 81 -10.10 -16.10 13.74
N VAL A 82 -9.89 -17.13 14.56
CA VAL A 82 -8.66 -17.94 14.48
C VAL A 82 -8.79 -18.80 13.21
N PRO A 83 -7.84 -18.73 12.26
CA PRO A 83 -7.86 -19.62 11.10
C PRO A 83 -7.80 -21.08 11.58
N GLU A 84 -8.81 -21.86 11.23
CA GLU A 84 -8.81 -23.30 11.40
C GLU A 84 -7.62 -23.87 10.60
N PRO A 85 -6.66 -24.59 11.22
CA PRO A 85 -5.53 -25.13 10.49
C PRO A 85 -6.03 -26.27 9.59
N GLU A 86 -6.16 -25.99 8.30
CA GLU A 86 -6.46 -27.02 7.31
C GLU A 86 -5.31 -28.04 7.26
N THR A 87 -5.65 -29.22 7.75
CA THR A 87 -4.87 -30.45 7.76
C THR A 87 -4.41 -30.81 6.34
N GLN A 88 -3.10 -30.76 6.08
CA GLN A 88 -2.54 -31.35 4.86
C GLN A 88 -2.63 -32.87 4.96
N THR A 89 -3.45 -33.47 4.08
CA THR A 89 -3.50 -34.91 3.86
C THR A 89 -2.34 -35.29 2.95
N GLU A 90 -1.39 -36.02 3.51
CA GLU A 90 -0.29 -36.67 2.81
C GLU A 90 -0.72 -38.06 2.28
N LEU A 91 -0.05 -38.49 1.22
CA LEU A 91 0.12 -39.86 0.70
C LEU A 91 -0.83 -40.35 -0.40
N GLY A 92 -0.22 -40.51 -1.58
CA GLY A 92 -0.74 -41.29 -2.69
C GLY A 92 0.30 -41.43 -3.79
N GLY A 93 1.43 -42.08 -3.49
CA GLY A 93 2.43 -42.45 -4.50
C GLY A 93 1.92 -43.52 -5.45
N GLN A 94 2.21 -43.37 -6.74
CA GLN A 94 2.13 -44.46 -7.70
C GLN A 94 3.32 -44.43 -8.65
N LYS A 95 4.21 -45.42 -8.44
CA LYS A 95 5.12 -45.97 -9.44
C LYS A 95 4.33 -46.37 -10.68
N ASN A 96 4.89 -46.17 -11.86
CA ASN A 96 4.87 -47.19 -12.91
C ASN A 96 6.09 -47.08 -13.82
N GLU A 97 6.77 -48.22 -13.92
CA GLU A 97 7.81 -48.59 -14.87
C GLU A 97 7.22 -48.77 -16.28
N HIS A 98 7.94 -48.31 -17.31
CA HIS A 98 8.18 -49.03 -18.57
C HIS A 98 9.12 -48.15 -19.42
N ALA A 99 10.40 -48.53 -19.61
CA ALA A 99 10.91 -49.58 -20.50
C ALA A 99 10.69 -49.23 -21.98
N GLY A 100 11.75 -48.71 -22.61
CA GLY A 100 11.83 -48.44 -24.04
C GLY A 100 13.29 -48.17 -24.40
N GLU A 101 14.03 -49.24 -24.68
CA GLU A 101 15.37 -49.22 -25.26
C GLU A 101 15.38 -48.47 -26.59
N GLU A 102 16.32 -47.55 -26.79
CA GLU A 102 16.93 -47.38 -28.10
C GLU A 102 18.41 -47.00 -27.96
N LYS A 103 19.25 -47.95 -28.36
CA LYS A 103 20.69 -47.80 -28.55
C LYS A 103 20.95 -46.91 -29.76
N ALA A 104 21.68 -45.82 -29.57
CA ALA A 104 22.57 -45.31 -30.61
C ALA A 104 23.89 -44.85 -29.98
N HIS A 105 24.92 -45.60 -30.34
CA HIS A 105 26.31 -45.42 -29.97
C HIS A 105 26.89 -44.27 -30.80
N PHE A 106 27.41 -43.23 -30.15
CA PHE A 106 28.37 -42.32 -30.78
C PHE A 106 29.42 -41.90 -29.76
N GLU A 107 30.63 -42.42 -29.94
CA GLU A 107 31.85 -41.85 -29.37
C GLU A 107 32.09 -40.47 -30.00
N HIS A 108 32.43 -39.48 -29.19
CA HIS A 108 33.68 -38.75 -29.35
C HIS A 108 33.96 -37.83 -28.15
N ALA A 109 35.23 -37.83 -27.77
CA ALA A 109 35.95 -36.91 -26.88
C ALA A 109 35.37 -35.48 -26.88
N GLY A 110 35.16 -34.84 -25.74
CA GLY A 110 36.17 -34.60 -24.70
C GLY A 110 36.70 -33.19 -24.88
N VAL A 111 36.08 -32.20 -24.23
CA VAL A 111 36.69 -30.92 -23.84
C VAL A 111 35.98 -30.47 -22.57
N GLU A 112 36.79 -30.17 -21.57
CA GLU A 112 36.46 -29.62 -20.26
C GLU A 112 35.75 -28.27 -20.39
N ASP A 113 34.72 -28.05 -19.57
CA ASP A 113 34.60 -26.78 -18.87
C ASP A 113 33.83 -27.00 -17.55
N GLN A 114 34.56 -26.82 -16.46
CA GLN A 114 34.02 -26.81 -15.11
C GLN A 114 33.28 -25.48 -14.90
N VAL A 115 31.95 -25.54 -14.90
CA VAL A 115 31.13 -24.50 -14.27
C VAL A 115 30.54 -25.11 -13.01
N THR A 116 31.17 -24.77 -11.88
CA THR A 116 30.67 -25.01 -10.54
C THR A 116 29.38 -24.20 -10.33
N GLU A 117 28.23 -24.85 -10.50
CA GLU A 117 26.96 -24.39 -9.94
C GLU A 117 27.00 -24.62 -8.42
N THR A 118 27.27 -23.55 -7.67
CA THR A 118 26.98 -23.52 -6.24
C THR A 118 25.48 -23.31 -6.04
N GLU A 119 24.73 -24.40 -5.95
CA GLU A 119 23.40 -24.43 -5.34
C GLU A 119 23.53 -24.06 -3.85
N THR A 120 23.38 -22.77 -3.54
CA THR A 120 23.05 -22.35 -2.17
C THR A 120 21.57 -22.65 -1.90
N LEU A 121 21.34 -23.89 -1.48
CA LEU A 121 20.10 -24.38 -0.90
C LEU A 121 19.83 -23.62 0.40
N LEU A 122 18.96 -22.62 0.32
CA LEU A 122 18.52 -21.79 1.44
C LEU A 122 17.58 -22.62 2.32
N LYS A 123 18.17 -23.23 3.35
CA LYS A 123 17.54 -23.95 4.44
C LYS A 123 16.62 -23.01 5.22
N CYS A 124 15.32 -23.02 4.92
CA CYS A 124 14.31 -22.37 5.75
C CYS A 124 14.10 -23.22 7.01
N GLU A 125 14.84 -22.92 8.07
CA GLU A 125 14.54 -23.40 9.42
C GLU A 125 13.30 -22.69 9.93
N ALA A 126 12.23 -23.45 10.16
CA ALA A 126 11.01 -22.96 10.80
C ALA A 126 11.27 -22.79 12.31
N PRO A 127 11.09 -21.59 12.89
CA PRO A 127 11.01 -21.45 14.33
C PRO A 127 9.60 -21.82 14.80
N THR A 128 9.49 -23.02 15.35
CA THR A 128 8.51 -23.38 16.39
C THR A 128 8.52 -22.35 17.52
N SER A 129 7.42 -21.64 17.73
CA SER A 129 6.92 -21.29 19.06
C SER A 129 5.51 -20.71 18.94
N VAL A 130 4.51 -21.59 18.92
CA VAL A 130 3.11 -21.22 19.14
C VAL A 130 2.97 -20.92 20.63
N HIS A 131 3.19 -19.67 21.02
CA HIS A 131 2.74 -19.19 22.32
C HIS A 131 1.23 -18.96 22.20
N SER A 132 0.46 -20.01 22.48
CA SER A 132 -0.98 -19.93 22.67
C SER A 132 -1.23 -19.11 23.94
N ASN A 133 -1.29 -17.80 23.78
CA ASN A 133 -1.80 -16.89 24.79
C ASN A 133 -3.28 -17.23 24.94
N LYS A 134 -3.59 -18.05 25.94
CA LYS A 134 -4.94 -18.27 26.44
C LYS A 134 -5.45 -16.92 26.95
N VAL A 135 -6.05 -16.15 26.05
CA VAL A 135 -6.72 -14.89 26.34
C VAL A 135 -7.79 -15.21 27.36
N THR A 136 -7.49 -14.89 28.62
CA THR A 136 -8.49 -14.84 29.67
C THR A 136 -9.44 -13.72 29.23
N PRO A 137 -10.77 -13.93 29.16
CA PRO A 137 -11.70 -12.86 28.79
C PRO A 137 -11.59 -11.81 29.89
N MET A 138 -10.77 -10.79 29.61
CA MET A 138 -10.47 -9.71 30.50
C MET A 138 -11.76 -8.92 30.67
N LEU A 139 -12.20 -8.77 31.91
CA LEU A 139 -13.21 -7.80 32.37
C LEU A 139 -12.74 -6.37 32.03
N GLU A 140 -12.62 -6.02 30.75
CA GLU A 140 -11.93 -4.81 30.28
C GLU A 140 -12.83 -3.57 30.36
N TYR A 141 -14.13 -3.72 30.62
CA TYR A 141 -15.11 -2.62 30.57
C TYR A 141 -16.07 -2.59 31.78
N ASN A 142 -15.53 -2.58 33.00
CA ASN A 142 -16.34 -2.49 34.24
C ASN A 142 -17.19 -1.21 34.35
N LEU A 143 -16.95 -0.21 33.49
CA LEU A 143 -17.65 1.08 33.45
C LEU A 143 -18.77 1.15 32.39
N ALA A 144 -19.02 0.06 31.67
CA ALA A 144 -20.05 -0.01 30.64
C ALA A 144 -21.45 0.34 31.18
N GLY A 145 -22.14 1.28 30.53
CA GLY A 145 -23.48 1.74 30.91
C GLY A 145 -23.58 2.50 32.24
N GLN A 146 -22.47 2.76 32.94
CA GLN A 146 -22.48 3.56 34.16
C GLN A 146 -22.71 5.04 33.82
N LEU A 147 -23.46 5.75 34.67
CA LEU A 147 -23.67 7.19 34.53
C LEU A 147 -22.34 7.93 34.64
N PHE A 148 -22.19 9.01 33.87
CA PHE A 148 -21.04 9.89 33.94
C PHE A 148 -20.97 10.52 35.35
N GLU A 149 -19.88 10.25 36.08
CA GLU A 149 -19.73 10.52 37.52
C GLU A 149 -19.92 12.00 37.88
N ASP A 150 -19.73 12.92 36.93
CA ASP A 150 -19.75 14.35 37.18
C ASP A 150 -21.13 14.99 36.97
N GLY A 151 -22.12 14.50 37.71
CA GLY A 151 -23.48 15.05 37.78
C GLY A 151 -23.57 16.54 38.17
N ARG A 152 -22.43 17.19 38.43
CA ARG A 152 -22.29 18.63 38.68
C ARG A 152 -22.53 19.48 37.43
N HIS A 153 -22.47 18.91 36.23
CA HIS A 153 -22.70 19.66 34.99
C HIS A 153 -24.18 19.76 34.57
N ARG A 154 -25.11 19.11 35.29
CA ARG A 154 -26.56 19.18 35.01
C ARG A 154 -27.21 20.52 35.37
N GLN A 155 -26.53 21.41 36.10
CA GLN A 155 -27.12 22.66 36.57
C GLN A 155 -26.55 23.88 35.84
N GLY A 156 -27.20 24.27 34.75
CA GLY A 156 -27.35 25.70 34.42
C GLY A 156 -26.60 26.26 33.22
N THR A 157 -25.83 25.47 32.48
CA THR A 157 -25.32 25.91 31.17
C THR A 157 -26.07 25.18 30.08
N GLY A 158 -27.02 25.88 29.46
CA GLY A 158 -27.76 25.38 28.30
C GLY A 158 -26.79 25.07 27.18
N PHE A 159 -26.40 23.81 27.07
CA PHE A 159 -25.85 23.31 25.83
C PHE A 159 -26.91 23.52 24.75
N ASP A 160 -26.45 24.01 23.61
CA ASP A 160 -27.21 24.33 22.41
C ASP A 160 -28.18 23.17 22.03
N GLU A 161 -29.30 23.48 21.38
CA GLU A 161 -30.36 22.52 21.00
C GLU A 161 -29.86 21.35 20.12
N LYS A 162 -28.61 21.41 19.65
CA LYS A 162 -27.92 20.37 18.89
C LYS A 162 -27.37 19.21 19.73
N PHE A 163 -27.35 19.33 21.06
CA PHE A 163 -26.86 18.28 21.95
C PHE A 163 -28.00 17.52 22.63
N GLU A 164 -27.71 16.29 23.02
CA GLU A 164 -28.59 15.38 23.75
C GLU A 164 -27.79 14.73 24.90
N ASP A 165 -28.46 14.49 26.02
CA ASP A 165 -27.86 13.90 27.22
C ASP A 165 -27.88 12.37 27.11
N VAL A 166 -26.70 11.76 27.01
CA VAL A 166 -26.53 10.29 27.01
C VAL A 166 -25.75 9.92 28.26
N GLY A 167 -26.39 9.21 29.20
CA GLY A 167 -25.75 8.76 30.43
C GLY A 167 -25.24 9.88 31.35
N GLY A 168 -25.69 11.13 31.19
CA GLY A 168 -25.16 12.30 31.90
C GLY A 168 -24.03 13.03 31.16
N PHE A 169 -23.75 12.68 29.89
CA PHE A 169 -22.79 13.36 29.03
C PHE A 169 -23.47 13.96 27.79
N SER A 170 -23.07 15.15 27.39
CA SER A 170 -23.65 15.87 26.25
C SER A 170 -23.01 15.43 24.93
N VAL A 171 -23.83 14.92 24.01
CA VAL A 171 -23.41 14.37 22.72
C VAL A 171 -24.18 15.06 21.60
N LEU A 172 -23.56 15.27 20.44
CA LEU A 172 -24.29 15.81 19.27
C LEU A 172 -25.39 14.84 18.85
N LYS A 173 -26.61 15.34 18.62
CA LYS A 173 -27.78 14.55 18.21
C LYS A 173 -27.51 13.52 17.09
N PRO A 174 -26.80 13.85 15.99
CA PRO A 174 -26.50 12.87 14.93
C PRO A 174 -25.60 11.70 15.37
N GLN A 175 -24.89 11.85 16.49
CA GLN A 175 -23.94 10.86 17.01
C GLN A 175 -24.51 10.04 18.15
N VAL A 176 -25.66 10.43 18.72
CA VAL A 176 -26.29 9.78 19.89
C VAL A 176 -26.44 8.27 19.71
N PRO A 177 -27.00 7.74 18.59
CA PRO A 177 -27.21 6.30 18.48
C PRO A 177 -25.92 5.48 18.53
N LEU A 178 -24.82 6.03 17.99
CA LEU A 178 -23.52 5.37 18.01
C LEU A 178 -22.84 5.53 19.38
N TYR A 179 -22.95 6.71 19.98
CA TYR A 179 -22.38 6.97 21.29
C TYR A 179 -23.03 6.11 22.37
N GLU A 180 -24.36 5.95 22.35
CA GLU A 180 -25.09 5.07 23.27
C GLU A 180 -24.57 3.64 23.21
N GLN A 181 -24.33 3.11 22.01
CA GLN A 181 -23.78 1.77 21.82
C GLN A 181 -22.38 1.63 22.39
N ILE A 182 -21.51 2.61 22.12
CA ILE A 182 -20.16 2.66 22.69
C ILE A 182 -20.24 2.73 24.21
N TRP A 183 -21.10 3.58 24.76
CA TRP A 183 -21.29 3.76 26.19
C TRP A 183 -21.76 2.48 26.88
N LEU A 184 -22.76 1.80 26.29
CA LEU A 184 -23.29 0.54 26.83
C LEU A 184 -22.29 -0.62 26.76
N LYS A 185 -21.32 -0.57 25.84
CA LYS A 185 -20.34 -1.66 25.64
C LYS A 185 -19.01 -1.41 26.33
N TYR A 186 -18.50 -0.18 26.23
CA TYR A 186 -17.15 0.19 26.64
C TYR A 186 -17.12 1.22 27.78
N GLY A 187 -18.26 1.83 28.12
CA GLY A 187 -18.36 2.95 29.05
C GLY A 187 -18.22 4.30 28.35
N HIS A 188 -18.29 5.39 29.12
CA HIS A 188 -18.14 6.73 28.57
C HIS A 188 -16.76 6.90 27.92
N ILE A 189 -16.72 7.60 26.78
CA ILE A 189 -15.47 7.97 26.10
C ILE A 189 -14.70 8.98 26.95
N ALA A 190 -15.42 9.98 27.48
CA ALA A 190 -14.86 10.97 28.38
C ALA A 190 -14.42 10.33 29.70
N SER A 191 -13.23 10.74 30.17
CA SER A 191 -12.73 10.41 31.49
C SER A 191 -12.72 11.66 32.36
N SER A 192 -13.11 11.49 33.63
CA SER A 192 -13.08 12.55 34.63
C SER A 192 -11.65 12.89 35.10
N GLN A 193 -10.60 12.20 34.65
CA GLN A 193 -9.28 12.29 35.30
C GLN A 193 -8.45 13.52 34.88
N VAL A 194 -8.49 13.94 33.61
CA VAL A 194 -7.52 14.94 33.08
C VAL A 194 -8.12 16.32 32.83
N LEU A 195 -9.43 16.42 32.58
CA LEU A 195 -10.09 17.67 32.19
C LEU A 195 -11.26 18.02 33.13
N MET A 196 -11.11 17.80 34.45
CA MET A 196 -12.20 17.95 35.44
C MET A 196 -12.93 19.30 35.32
N ASP A 197 -12.19 20.38 35.06
CA ASP A 197 -12.72 21.74 35.13
C ASP A 197 -13.21 22.29 33.77
N LEU A 198 -13.05 21.55 32.67
CA LEU A 198 -13.34 22.02 31.31
C LEU A 198 -14.29 21.05 30.57
N TYR A 199 -15.52 20.96 31.05
CA TYR A 199 -16.55 20.10 30.44
C TYR A 199 -16.78 20.41 28.95
N SER A 200 -16.80 21.69 28.55
CA SER A 200 -16.92 22.07 27.14
C SER A 200 -15.76 21.56 26.27
N ALA A 201 -14.54 21.50 26.82
CA ALA A 201 -13.40 20.92 26.12
C ALA A 201 -13.54 19.39 25.99
N GLN A 202 -14.03 18.71 27.03
CA GLN A 202 -14.32 17.28 26.95
C GLN A 202 -15.35 16.97 25.86
N VAL A 203 -16.48 17.70 25.84
CA VAL A 203 -17.52 17.55 24.81
C VAL A 203 -16.95 17.76 23.41
N SER A 204 -16.07 18.75 23.23
CA SER A 204 -15.39 18.99 21.94
C SER A 204 -14.49 17.82 21.53
N VAL A 205 -13.67 17.29 22.44
CA VAL A 205 -12.78 16.16 22.15
C VAL A 205 -13.59 14.89 21.85
N VAL A 206 -14.64 14.60 22.61
CA VAL A 206 -15.55 13.49 22.33
C VAL A 206 -16.20 13.65 20.95
N THR A 207 -16.63 14.85 20.61
CA THR A 207 -17.20 15.16 19.29
C THR A 207 -16.20 14.84 18.16
N ASP A 208 -14.94 15.23 18.32
CA ASP A 208 -13.88 14.95 17.35
C ASP A 208 -13.54 13.47 17.23
N ILE A 209 -13.56 12.73 18.35
CA ILE A 209 -13.40 11.28 18.38
C ILE A 209 -14.56 10.62 17.63
N MET A 210 -15.80 10.99 17.95
CA MET A 210 -17.00 10.43 17.31
C MET A 210 -17.04 10.70 15.80
N ASN A 211 -16.62 11.89 15.37
CA ASN A 211 -16.45 12.19 13.95
C ASN A 211 -15.42 11.27 13.30
N SER A 212 -14.28 11.02 13.98
CA SER A 212 -13.26 10.12 13.46
C SER A 212 -13.75 8.67 13.37
N VAL A 213 -14.55 8.20 14.33
CA VAL A 213 -15.20 6.88 14.29
C VAL A 213 -16.16 6.78 13.11
N LEU A 214 -17.00 7.80 12.91
CA LEU A 214 -17.93 7.84 11.78
C LEU A 214 -17.20 7.87 10.44
N ASP A 215 -16.13 8.66 10.33
CA ASP A 215 -15.32 8.73 9.12
C ASP A 215 -14.64 7.38 8.84
N MET A 216 -14.02 6.75 9.83
CA MET A 216 -13.41 5.42 9.69
C MET A 216 -14.40 4.35 9.21
N ASN A 217 -15.65 4.41 9.69
CA ASN A 217 -16.66 3.41 9.31
C ASN A 217 -17.29 3.66 7.94
N LYS A 218 -17.28 4.89 7.44
CA LYS A 218 -17.88 5.24 6.14
C LYS A 218 -16.93 5.06 4.96
N GLN A 219 -15.63 5.17 5.21
CA GLN A 219 -14.63 5.19 4.14
C GLN A 219 -14.27 3.77 3.72
N ARG A 220 -14.24 3.52 2.41
CA ARG A 220 -13.71 2.27 1.88
C ARG A 220 -12.18 2.31 1.93
N VAL A 221 -11.53 1.15 2.10
CA VAL A 221 -10.05 1.07 2.15
C VAL A 221 -9.41 1.70 0.91
N SER A 222 -10.03 1.59 -0.25
CA SER A 222 -9.57 2.20 -1.52
C SER A 222 -9.65 3.73 -1.57
N GLU A 223 -10.44 4.34 -0.69
CA GLU A 223 -10.64 5.80 -0.62
C GLU A 223 -9.76 6.44 0.47
N LEU A 224 -9.12 5.62 1.31
CA LEU A 224 -8.22 6.10 2.35
C LEU A 224 -6.97 6.72 1.74
N SER A 225 -6.53 7.82 2.33
CA SER A 225 -5.25 8.45 2.03
C SER A 225 -4.33 8.38 3.24
N SER A 226 -3.02 8.47 3.00
CA SER A 226 -2.03 8.50 4.08
C SER A 226 -2.25 9.68 5.02
N GLU A 227 -2.68 10.83 4.49
CA GLU A 227 -3.00 12.02 5.28
C GLU A 227 -4.18 11.79 6.23
N MET A 228 -5.19 11.02 5.80
CA MET A 228 -6.33 10.66 6.65
C MET A 228 -5.90 9.76 7.80
N ILE A 229 -5.09 8.73 7.51
CA ILE A 229 -4.54 7.82 8.51
C ILE A 229 -3.70 8.58 9.54
N GLU A 230 -2.83 9.50 9.09
CA GLU A 230 -2.01 10.33 9.98
C GLU A 230 -2.86 11.28 10.84
N ALA A 231 -3.90 11.87 10.26
CA ALA A 231 -4.83 12.75 10.98
C ALA A 231 -5.58 11.98 12.09
N TRP A 232 -6.06 10.77 11.81
CA TRP A 232 -6.71 9.91 12.79
C TRP A 232 -5.74 9.47 13.90
N GLU A 233 -4.54 9.01 13.54
CA GLU A 233 -3.50 8.61 14.50
C GLU A 233 -3.14 9.76 15.46
N LYS A 234 -3.04 10.99 14.96
CA LYS A 234 -2.78 12.17 15.79
C LYS A 234 -3.90 12.45 16.78
N LYS A 235 -5.17 12.35 16.36
CA LYS A 235 -6.34 12.55 17.22
C LYS A 235 -6.44 11.46 18.29
N ILE A 236 -6.24 10.19 17.91
CA ILE A 236 -6.26 9.04 18.84
C ILE A 236 -5.14 9.19 19.87
N LYS A 237 -3.90 9.48 19.46
CA LYS A 237 -2.78 9.74 20.39
C LYS A 237 -3.05 10.87 21.36
N MET A 238 -3.69 11.95 20.88
CA MET A 238 -4.05 13.07 21.74
C MET A 238 -5.10 12.66 22.78
N ALA A 239 -6.14 11.92 22.38
CA ALA A 239 -7.16 11.43 23.28
C ALA A 239 -6.61 10.41 24.30
N GLU A 240 -5.69 9.54 23.91
CA GLU A 240 -4.98 8.62 24.84
C GLU A 240 -4.15 9.38 25.86
N LYS A 241 -3.42 10.42 25.42
CA LYS A 241 -2.64 11.28 26.33
C LYS A 241 -3.52 12.02 27.33
N LEU A 242 -4.78 12.28 26.96
CA LEU A 242 -5.78 12.88 27.83
C LEU A 242 -6.58 11.83 28.63
N GLU A 243 -6.14 10.57 28.61
CA GLU A 243 -6.71 9.43 29.36
C GLU A 243 -8.19 9.19 29.05
N PHE A 244 -8.64 9.51 27.83
CA PHE A 244 -9.96 9.13 27.35
C PHE A 244 -10.04 7.61 27.18
N ASN A 245 -11.22 7.06 27.42
CA ASN A 245 -11.48 5.62 27.29
C ASN A 245 -11.71 5.24 25.82
N ILE A 246 -10.60 5.14 25.08
CA ILE A 246 -10.58 4.88 23.63
C ILE A 246 -9.68 3.70 23.24
N SER A 247 -9.38 2.80 24.17
CA SER A 247 -8.56 1.61 23.89
C SER A 247 -9.16 0.73 22.78
N TRP A 248 -10.50 0.61 22.76
CA TRP A 248 -11.25 -0.09 21.71
C TRP A 248 -11.05 0.57 20.34
N LEU A 249 -10.98 1.90 20.30
CA LEU A 249 -10.79 2.66 19.06
C LEU A 249 -9.37 2.50 18.53
N ARG A 250 -8.36 2.48 19.42
CA ARG A 250 -6.98 2.17 19.06
C ARG A 250 -6.88 0.81 18.38
N LYS A 251 -7.44 -0.25 19.00
CA LYS A 251 -7.47 -1.61 18.43
C LYS A 251 -8.12 -1.62 17.04
N ARG A 252 -9.27 -0.94 16.88
CA ARG A 252 -9.96 -0.84 15.58
C ARG A 252 -9.14 -0.09 14.53
N PHE A 253 -8.52 1.02 14.91
CA PHE A 253 -7.69 1.83 14.02
C PHE A 253 -6.43 1.08 13.56
N ASP A 254 -5.84 0.25 14.42
CA ASP A 254 -4.70 -0.59 14.03
C ASP A 254 -5.07 -1.58 12.92
N LEU A 255 -6.26 -2.19 12.98
CA LEU A 255 -6.77 -3.04 11.88
C LEU A 255 -6.94 -2.25 10.57
N VAL A 256 -7.51 -1.04 10.64
CA VAL A 256 -7.67 -0.18 9.45
C VAL A 256 -6.31 0.16 8.82
N LYS A 257 -5.28 0.41 9.65
CA LYS A 257 -3.91 0.61 9.15
C LYS A 257 -3.36 -0.63 8.46
N GLU A 258 -3.52 -1.81 9.06
CA GLU A 258 -3.04 -3.07 8.48
C GLU A 258 -3.67 -3.30 7.10
N ASP A 259 -4.99 -3.15 6.97
CA ASP A 259 -5.70 -3.27 5.70
C ASP A 259 -5.18 -2.26 4.67
N PHE A 260 -5.03 -0.99 5.06
CA PHE A 260 -4.54 0.08 4.20
C PHE A 260 -3.14 -0.19 3.66
N TYR A 261 -2.18 -0.53 4.53
CA TYR A 261 -0.82 -0.85 4.11
C TYR A 261 -0.74 -2.17 3.33
N GLY A 262 -1.61 -3.13 3.63
CA GLY A 262 -1.76 -4.36 2.85
C GLY A 262 -2.16 -4.09 1.40
N VAL A 263 -3.18 -3.25 1.20
CA VAL A 263 -3.62 -2.83 -0.15
C VAL A 263 -2.53 -2.07 -0.89
N GLN A 264 -1.84 -1.12 -0.23
CA GLN A 264 -0.72 -0.41 -0.86
C GLN A 264 0.39 -1.37 -1.32
N LYS A 265 0.77 -2.32 -0.46
CA LYS A 265 1.79 -3.32 -0.80
C LYS A 265 1.37 -4.17 -1.99
N LEU A 266 0.10 -4.60 -2.05
CA LEU A 266 -0.44 -5.36 -3.18
C LEU A 266 -0.42 -4.53 -4.47
N GLN A 267 -0.80 -3.26 -4.40
CA GLN A 267 -0.76 -2.32 -5.53
C GLN A 267 0.66 -2.18 -6.08
N THR A 268 1.66 -2.01 -5.21
CA THR A 268 3.08 -1.93 -5.62
C THR A 268 3.53 -3.23 -6.27
N ALA A 269 3.23 -4.38 -5.67
CA ALA A 269 3.61 -5.68 -6.22
C ALA A 269 2.98 -5.93 -7.60
N LEU A 270 1.74 -5.48 -7.82
CA LEU A 270 1.07 -5.58 -9.12
C LEU A 270 1.79 -4.75 -10.20
N VAL A 271 2.18 -3.52 -9.87
CA VAL A 271 2.94 -2.64 -10.79
C VAL A 271 4.30 -3.26 -11.13
N GLU A 272 5.00 -3.82 -10.14
CA GLU A 272 6.28 -4.51 -10.36
C GLU A 272 6.12 -5.76 -11.24
N HIS A 273 5.07 -6.54 -11.03
CA HIS A 273 4.75 -7.71 -11.84
C HIS A 273 4.47 -7.32 -13.30
N ASP A 274 3.67 -6.28 -13.54
CA ASP A 274 3.37 -5.80 -14.89
C ASP A 274 4.63 -5.28 -15.60
N GLN A 275 5.51 -4.60 -14.86
CA GLN A 275 6.81 -4.16 -15.38
C GLN A 275 7.71 -5.35 -15.73
N ALA A 276 7.78 -6.37 -14.87
CA ALA A 276 8.56 -7.58 -15.13
C ALA A 276 8.04 -8.33 -16.36
N LYS A 277 6.71 -8.44 -16.50
CA LYS A 277 6.06 -9.04 -17.67
C LYS A 277 6.39 -8.28 -18.95
N ALA A 278 6.37 -6.95 -18.93
CA ALA A 278 6.76 -6.14 -20.08
C ALA A 278 8.23 -6.36 -20.50
N ARG A 279 9.14 -6.50 -19.51
CA ARG A 279 10.56 -6.81 -19.78
C ARG A 279 10.74 -8.20 -20.37
N LEU A 280 9.99 -9.20 -19.88
CA LEU A 280 10.02 -10.56 -20.42
C LEU A 280 9.63 -10.58 -21.89
N VAL A 281 8.51 -9.94 -22.25
CA VAL A 281 8.05 -9.84 -23.65
C VAL A 281 9.09 -9.16 -24.54
N ALA A 282 9.75 -8.10 -24.05
CA ALA A 282 10.82 -7.44 -24.80
C ALA A 282 12.04 -8.37 -25.02
N ALA A 283 12.43 -9.14 -24.00
CA ALA A 283 13.53 -10.10 -24.10
C ALA A 283 13.21 -11.25 -25.07
N GLU A 284 11.98 -11.77 -25.06
CA GLU A 284 11.51 -12.78 -26.00
C GLU A 284 11.60 -12.31 -27.45
N GLN A 285 11.20 -11.06 -27.72
CA GLN A 285 11.32 -10.45 -29.06
C GLN A 285 12.77 -10.32 -29.50
N GLN A 286 13.67 -9.92 -28.59
CA GLN A 286 15.11 -9.85 -28.88
C GLN A 286 15.69 -11.23 -29.19
N LEU A 287 15.31 -12.25 -28.42
CA LEU A 287 15.72 -13.63 -28.65
C LEU A 287 15.24 -14.14 -30.02
N MET A 288 13.99 -13.84 -30.38
CA MET A 288 13.45 -14.19 -31.70
C MET A 288 14.25 -13.56 -32.83
N PHE A 289 14.60 -12.27 -32.71
CA PHE A 289 15.44 -11.58 -33.69
C PHE A 289 16.84 -12.20 -33.79
N ALA A 290 17.49 -12.45 -32.66
CA ALA A 290 18.82 -13.07 -32.62
C ALA A 290 18.82 -14.48 -33.23
N ASN A 291 17.77 -15.27 -32.98
CA ASN A 291 17.63 -16.61 -33.54
C ASN A 291 17.48 -16.58 -35.08
N ASN A 292 16.74 -15.59 -35.61
CA ASN A 292 16.61 -15.40 -37.05
C ASN A 292 17.97 -15.04 -37.70
N GLU A 293 18.74 -14.14 -37.08
CA GLU A 293 20.09 -13.79 -37.56
C GLU A 293 21.05 -14.99 -37.47
N MET A 294 20.99 -15.77 -36.39
CA MET A 294 21.79 -16.99 -36.25
C MET A 294 21.45 -18.02 -37.34
N LYS A 295 20.16 -18.19 -37.66
CA LYS A 295 19.73 -19.08 -38.74
C LYS A 295 20.33 -18.66 -40.08
N LYS A 296 20.28 -17.36 -40.40
CA LYS A 296 20.89 -16.80 -41.61
C LYS A 296 22.41 -17.01 -41.65
N ALA A 297 23.10 -16.82 -40.52
CA ALA A 297 24.53 -17.07 -40.42
C ALA A 297 24.88 -18.54 -40.67
N ARG A 298 24.08 -19.48 -40.14
CA ARG A 298 24.25 -20.92 -40.36
C ARG A 298 24.06 -21.31 -41.83
N GLU A 299 23.05 -20.75 -42.49
CA GLU A 299 22.81 -20.95 -43.93
C GLU A 299 24.01 -20.44 -44.75
N ASN A 300 24.53 -19.25 -44.43
CA ASN A 300 25.72 -18.69 -45.10
C ASN A 300 26.98 -19.55 -44.91
N LEU A 301 27.20 -20.08 -43.71
CA LEU A 301 28.33 -20.99 -43.44
C LEU A 301 28.21 -22.27 -44.26
N SER A 302 27.01 -22.85 -44.35
CA SER A 302 26.76 -24.06 -45.15
C SER A 302 27.07 -23.82 -46.63
N VAL A 303 26.72 -22.64 -47.17
CA VAL A 303 27.06 -22.24 -48.54
C VAL A 303 28.57 -22.11 -48.72
N LEU A 304 29.28 -21.54 -47.76
CA LEU A 304 30.75 -21.39 -47.83
C LEU A 304 31.46 -22.75 -47.76
N GLU A 305 31.01 -23.65 -46.89
CA GLU A 305 31.54 -25.01 -46.75
C GLU A 305 31.38 -25.82 -48.04
N ALA A 306 30.20 -25.74 -48.67
CA ALA A 306 29.94 -26.36 -49.97
C ALA A 306 30.90 -25.84 -51.07
N ARG A 307 31.32 -24.57 -51.00
CA ARG A 307 32.31 -23.98 -51.93
C ARG A 307 33.76 -24.37 -51.61
N LEU A 308 34.10 -24.61 -50.35
CA LEU A 308 35.44 -25.00 -49.90
C LEU A 308 35.76 -26.47 -50.21
N THR A 309 34.75 -27.34 -50.12
CA THR A 309 34.88 -28.78 -50.37
C THR A 309 35.62 -29.13 -51.68
N PRO A 310 35.24 -28.60 -52.87
CA PRO A 310 35.95 -28.91 -54.11
C PRO A 310 37.39 -28.37 -54.14
N LEU A 311 37.65 -27.21 -53.50
CA LEU A 311 39.01 -26.64 -53.43
C LEU A 311 39.93 -27.50 -52.56
N LEU A 312 39.42 -28.07 -51.47
CA LEU A 312 40.15 -29.01 -50.63
C LEU A 312 40.50 -30.30 -51.38
N ILE A 313 39.54 -30.86 -52.14
CA ILE A 313 39.77 -32.02 -53.00
C ILE A 313 40.85 -31.71 -54.04
N GLN A 314 40.74 -30.54 -54.71
CA GLN A 314 41.70 -30.10 -55.71
C GLN A 314 43.11 -29.92 -55.12
N LYS A 315 43.23 -29.29 -53.94
CA LYS A 315 44.50 -29.14 -53.22
C LYS A 315 45.15 -30.49 -52.96
N LYS A 316 44.40 -31.45 -52.42
CA LYS A 316 44.89 -32.81 -52.13
C LYS A 316 45.39 -33.52 -53.39
N MET A 317 44.67 -33.38 -54.51
CA MET A 317 45.12 -33.91 -55.81
C MET A 317 46.48 -33.33 -56.25
N TYR A 318 46.71 -32.04 -56.06
CA TYR A 318 48.00 -31.41 -56.41
C TYR A 318 49.13 -31.84 -55.47
N GLU A 319 48.87 -31.99 -54.18
CA GLU A 319 49.85 -32.50 -53.20
C GLU A 319 50.28 -33.93 -53.55
N GLU A 320 49.33 -34.82 -53.87
CA GLU A 320 49.62 -36.19 -54.32
C GLU A 320 50.44 -36.20 -55.61
N LYS A 321 50.09 -35.36 -56.59
CA LYS A 321 50.83 -35.24 -57.86
C LYS A 321 52.25 -34.74 -57.64
N SER A 322 52.44 -33.72 -56.80
CA SER A 322 53.78 -33.20 -56.46
C SER A 322 54.65 -34.27 -55.80
N THR A 323 54.06 -35.07 -54.90
CA THR A 323 54.79 -36.12 -54.20
C THR A 323 55.30 -37.20 -55.16
N ARG A 324 54.49 -37.57 -56.17
CA ARG A 324 54.91 -38.51 -57.24
C ARG A 324 56.08 -37.95 -58.06
N LEU A 325 56.00 -36.68 -58.45
CA LEU A 325 57.05 -36.04 -59.25
C LEU A 325 58.41 -35.97 -58.54
N VAL A 326 58.43 -35.80 -57.21
CA VAL A 326 59.67 -35.78 -56.44
C VAL A 326 60.31 -37.18 -56.33
N LEU A 327 59.50 -38.24 -56.22
CA LEU A 327 59.99 -39.61 -56.14
C LEU A 327 60.51 -40.14 -57.47
N ASP A 328 59.85 -39.79 -58.59
CA ASP A 328 60.27 -40.22 -59.93
C ASP A 328 61.62 -39.62 -60.37
N GLY A 329 62.07 -38.53 -59.73
CA GLY A 329 63.37 -37.89 -60.00
C GLY A 329 64.55 -38.43 -59.19
N LEU A 330 64.32 -39.36 -58.25
CA LEU A 330 65.32 -39.92 -57.34
C LEU A 330 65.73 -41.38 -57.67
N LEU A 331 65.05 -42.02 -58.63
CA LEU A 331 65.35 -43.36 -59.17
C LEU A 331 66.17 -43.26 -60.46
#